data_AF-A0AA88KIP9-F1
#
_entry.id   AF-A0AA88KIP9-F1
#
_cell.length_a   1.000
_cell.length_b   1.000
_cell.length_c   1.000
_cell.angle_alpha   90.00
_cell.angle_beta   90.00
_cell.angle_gamma   90.00
#
_symmetry.space_group_name_H-M   'P 1'
#
loop_
_entity.id
_entity.type
_entity.pdbx_description
1 polymer ?
#
loop_
_entity_poly.entity_id
_entity_poly.type
_entity_poly.pdbx_seq_one_letter_code
_entity_poly.pdbx_strand_id
1 'polypeptide(L)'
;MNFLLLPDELVIAILKYLLPHERFHWIKTRNSNIIFNEISVACTIMSLNSVVMKSERVMEFLNEFWWNVMMERYCSDGAKKKPFVDSLKILKQEMIKKKCMKRCVNLFVHAYRKLNELPTMNKIIQQEQVVILGDAGVGKSSIINLFVRGVFQSCFDPMIIESYLKHVCVDGNVGDIGGCCMD
;
A
#
# COMPACT_ATOMS: atom_id res chain seq x y z
N MET A 1 14.67 -34.41 -8.19
CA MET A 1 15.00 -33.99 -9.58
C MET A 1 15.78 -32.70 -9.52
N ASN A 2 16.93 -32.63 -10.20
CA ASN A 2 17.72 -31.40 -10.22
C ASN A 2 17.14 -30.47 -11.29
N PHE A 3 16.48 -29.39 -10.87
CA PHE A 3 15.90 -28.38 -11.75
C PHE A 3 16.94 -27.76 -12.70
N LEU A 4 18.22 -27.89 -12.34
CA LEU A 4 19.40 -27.45 -13.08
C LEU A 4 19.73 -28.25 -14.34
N LEU A 5 19.15 -29.44 -14.49
CA LEU A 5 19.39 -30.32 -15.64
C LEU A 5 18.26 -30.28 -16.66
N LEU A 6 17.22 -29.46 -16.40
CA LEU A 6 16.11 -29.30 -17.32
C LEU A 6 16.54 -28.37 -18.47
N PRO A 7 16.19 -28.71 -19.73
CA PRO A 7 16.30 -27.78 -20.84
C PRO A 7 15.55 -26.48 -20.57
N ASP A 8 16.05 -25.39 -21.13
CA ASP A 8 15.49 -24.05 -20.97
C ASP A 8 14.00 -24.00 -21.33
N GLU A 9 13.56 -24.77 -22.33
CA GLU A 9 12.16 -24.86 -22.75
C GLU A 9 11.24 -25.36 -21.62
N LEU A 10 11.68 -26.38 -20.87
CA LEU A 10 10.91 -26.93 -19.76
C LEU A 10 10.95 -25.99 -18.56
N VAL A 11 12.09 -25.34 -18.30
CA VAL A 11 12.20 -24.32 -17.25
C VAL A 11 11.25 -23.17 -17.56
N ILE A 12 11.24 -22.67 -18.79
CA ILE A 12 10.33 -21.59 -19.23
C ILE A 12 8.88 -22.05 -19.17
N ALA A 13 8.55 -23.29 -19.54
CA ALA A 13 7.19 -23.81 -19.43
C ALA A 13 6.71 -23.85 -17.97
N ILE A 14 7.56 -24.30 -17.05
CA ILE A 14 7.26 -24.30 -15.61
C ILE A 14 7.13 -22.85 -15.11
N LEU A 15 8.02 -21.96 -15.53
CA LEU A 15 7.94 -20.54 -15.19
C LEU A 15 6.67 -19.89 -15.72
N LYS A 16 6.24 -20.19 -16.95
CA LYS A 16 4.97 -19.71 -17.52
C LYS A 16 3.76 -20.24 -16.74
N TYR A 17 3.83 -21.48 -16.25
CA TYR A 17 2.79 -22.05 -15.40
C TYR A 17 2.73 -21.35 -14.03
N LEU A 18 3.88 -21.10 -13.41
CA LEU A 18 3.99 -20.46 -12.09
C LEU A 18 3.77 -18.94 -12.15
N LEU A 19 4.14 -18.31 -13.26
CA LEU A 19 4.13 -16.87 -13.53
C LEU A 19 3.42 -16.64 -14.88
N PRO A 20 2.08 -16.72 -14.94
CA PRO A 20 1.33 -16.62 -16.18
C PRO A 20 1.42 -15.21 -16.79
N HIS A 21 2.40 -15.03 -17.67
CA HIS A 21 2.77 -13.75 -18.29
C HIS A 21 1.74 -13.25 -19.32
N GLU A 22 0.96 -14.14 -19.93
CA GLU A 22 -0.01 -13.78 -20.98
C GLU A 22 -1.32 -13.18 -20.45
N ARG A 23 -1.46 -13.01 -19.12
CA ARG A 23 -2.74 -12.61 -18.52
C ARG A 23 -2.73 -11.24 -17.83
N PHE A 24 -1.71 -10.37 -17.95
CA PHE A 24 -1.59 -9.16 -17.11
C PHE A 24 -2.75 -8.14 -17.08
N HIS A 25 -3.82 -8.31 -17.87
CA HIS A 25 -5.07 -7.55 -17.77
C HIS A 25 -5.82 -7.69 -16.40
N TRP A 26 -5.36 -8.53 -15.46
CA TRP A 26 -6.08 -8.84 -14.20
C TRP A 26 -5.55 -8.21 -12.92
N ILE A 27 -4.42 -7.47 -12.92
CA ILE A 27 -3.87 -6.90 -11.67
C ILE A 27 -4.82 -5.86 -11.06
N LYS A 28 -5.70 -5.24 -11.85
CA LYS A 28 -6.80 -4.41 -11.34
C LYS A 28 -7.93 -5.19 -10.66
N THR A 29 -8.12 -6.48 -10.97
CA THR A 29 -9.31 -7.26 -10.56
C THR A 29 -9.03 -8.35 -9.52
N ARG A 30 -7.78 -8.71 -9.24
CA ARG A 30 -7.45 -9.72 -8.21
C ARG A 30 -7.05 -9.12 -6.86
N ASN A 31 -7.40 -9.88 -5.81
CA ASN A 31 -6.98 -9.68 -4.44
C ASN A 31 -5.44 -9.49 -4.36
N SER A 32 -4.99 -8.46 -3.64
CA SER A 32 -3.57 -8.07 -3.48
C SER A 32 -2.67 -9.23 -3.02
N ASN A 33 -3.23 -10.19 -2.30
CA ASN A 33 -2.52 -11.37 -1.79
C ASN A 33 -2.04 -12.33 -2.88
N ILE A 34 -2.73 -12.44 -4.03
CA ILE A 34 -2.34 -13.38 -5.11
C ILE A 34 -1.10 -12.86 -5.84
N ILE A 35 -1.04 -11.55 -6.10
CA ILE A 35 0.11 -10.90 -6.75
C ILE A 35 1.36 -11.00 -5.87
N PHE A 36 1.19 -10.88 -4.56
CA PHE A 36 2.29 -11.03 -3.61
C PHE A 36 2.91 -12.43 -3.67
N ASN A 37 2.10 -13.47 -3.79
CA ASN A 37 2.58 -14.85 -3.91
C ASN A 37 3.37 -15.06 -5.20
N GLU A 38 2.92 -14.53 -6.34
CA GLU A 38 3.64 -14.65 -7.62
C GLU A 38 4.97 -13.89 -7.60
N ILE A 39 5.00 -12.67 -7.01
CA ILE A 39 6.25 -11.91 -6.80
C ILE A 39 7.20 -12.68 -5.88
N SER A 40 6.68 -13.29 -4.82
CA SER A 40 7.45 -14.09 -3.88
C SER A 40 8.06 -15.34 -4.54
N VAL A 41 7.28 -16.04 -5.36
CA VAL A 41 7.73 -17.19 -6.16
C VAL A 41 8.84 -16.76 -7.14
N ALA A 42 8.64 -15.68 -7.89
CA ALA A 42 9.67 -15.15 -8.79
C ALA A 42 10.95 -14.76 -8.04
N CYS A 43 10.83 -14.10 -6.88
CA CYS A 43 11.97 -13.76 -6.03
C CYS A 43 12.74 -14.98 -5.56
N THR A 44 12.01 -16.01 -5.12
CA THR A 44 12.53 -17.27 -4.60
C THR A 44 13.26 -18.07 -5.68
N ILE A 45 12.69 -18.16 -6.88
CA ILE A 45 13.35 -18.85 -8.01
C ILE A 45 14.66 -18.16 -8.38
N MET A 46 14.66 -16.82 -8.44
CA MET A 46 15.86 -16.05 -8.75
C MET A 46 16.93 -16.09 -7.65
N SER A 47 16.55 -16.26 -6.38
CA SER A 47 17.51 -16.35 -5.27
C SER A 47 18.10 -17.74 -5.09
N LEU A 48 17.34 -18.78 -5.41
CA LEU A 48 17.76 -20.17 -5.21
C LEU A 48 18.68 -20.69 -6.31
N ASN A 49 18.77 -20.03 -7.47
CA ASN A 49 19.36 -20.69 -8.62
C ASN A 49 20.22 -19.78 -9.52
N SER A 50 21.48 -19.60 -9.14
CA SER A 50 22.48 -18.86 -9.93
C SER A 50 22.76 -19.47 -11.30
N VAL A 51 22.44 -20.74 -11.53
CA VAL A 51 22.66 -21.46 -12.79
C VAL A 51 21.51 -21.22 -13.77
N VAL A 52 20.26 -21.23 -13.30
CA VAL A 52 19.09 -20.87 -14.11
C VAL A 52 19.18 -19.41 -14.57
N MET A 53 19.81 -18.54 -13.77
CA MET A 53 20.11 -17.15 -14.16
C MET A 53 21.24 -17.02 -15.21
N LYS A 54 21.96 -18.11 -15.56
CA LYS A 54 22.95 -18.09 -16.66
C LYS A 54 22.30 -18.23 -18.03
N SER A 55 21.08 -18.80 -18.10
CA SER A 55 20.34 -18.89 -19.36
C SER A 55 19.81 -17.51 -19.76
N GLU A 56 20.18 -17.07 -20.95
CA GLU A 56 19.73 -15.80 -21.53
C GLU A 56 18.21 -15.82 -21.76
N ARG A 57 17.66 -16.93 -22.23
CA ARG A 57 16.21 -17.10 -22.49
C ARG A 57 15.38 -17.02 -21.21
N VAL A 58 15.85 -17.62 -20.12
CA VAL A 58 15.17 -17.52 -18.82
C VAL A 58 15.26 -16.10 -18.27
N MET A 59 16.40 -15.44 -18.44
CA MET A 59 16.58 -14.04 -18.05
C MET A 59 15.68 -13.08 -18.84
N GLU A 60 15.49 -13.29 -20.14
CA GLU A 60 14.55 -12.54 -20.97
C GLU A 60 13.12 -12.68 -20.44
N PHE A 61 12.67 -13.91 -20.16
CA PHE A 61 11.35 -14.16 -19.59
C PHE A 61 11.15 -13.41 -18.26
N LEU A 62 12.14 -13.48 -17.36
CA LEU A 62 12.07 -12.79 -16.07
C LEU A 62 12.11 -11.27 -16.20
N ASN A 63 12.90 -10.74 -17.14
CA ASN A 63 12.92 -9.30 -17.42
C ASN A 63 11.57 -8.81 -17.93
N GLU A 64 10.93 -9.55 -18.81
CA GLU A 64 9.57 -9.24 -19.27
C GLU A 64 8.53 -9.36 -18.14
N PHE A 65 8.68 -10.34 -17.25
CA PHE A 65 7.84 -10.45 -16.05
C PHE A 65 7.95 -9.21 -15.16
N TRP A 66 9.19 -8.81 -14.79
CA TRP A 66 9.41 -7.65 -13.93
C TRP A 66 8.96 -6.34 -14.57
N TRP A 67 9.18 -6.19 -15.88
CA TRP A 67 8.70 -5.03 -16.62
C TRP A 67 7.18 -4.93 -16.57
N ASN A 68 6.47 -6.03 -16.76
CA ASN A 68 5.01 -6.04 -16.70
C ASN A 68 4.48 -5.73 -15.29
N VAL A 69 5.14 -6.24 -14.24
CA VAL A 69 4.81 -5.87 -12.85
C VAL A 69 4.93 -4.35 -12.64
N MET A 70 5.99 -3.73 -13.16
CA MET A 70 6.20 -2.28 -13.06
C MET A 70 5.14 -1.50 -13.86
N MET A 71 4.93 -1.86 -15.12
CA MET A 71 4.01 -1.16 -16.02
C MET A 71 2.58 -1.23 -15.55
N GLU A 72 2.12 -2.39 -15.10
CA GLU A 72 0.74 -2.58 -14.68
C GLU A 72 0.43 -1.82 -13.38
N ARG A 73 1.39 -1.70 -12.45
CA ARG A 73 1.20 -0.92 -11.21
C ARG A 73 1.26 0.60 -11.42
N TYR A 74 1.99 1.07 -12.43
CA TYR A 74 2.23 2.50 -12.63
C TYR A 74 1.41 3.12 -13.77
N CYS A 75 1.24 2.42 -14.89
CA CYS A 75 0.54 2.92 -16.07
C CYS A 75 -0.94 2.57 -16.10
N SER A 76 -1.44 1.89 -15.06
CA SER A 76 -2.86 1.58 -14.88
C SER A 76 -3.75 2.81 -14.73
N ASP A 77 -3.19 3.95 -14.29
CA ASP A 77 -3.96 5.14 -13.95
C ASP A 77 -3.70 6.27 -14.97
N GLY A 78 -4.55 6.33 -16.00
CA GLY A 78 -4.94 7.53 -16.78
C GLY A 78 -3.91 8.40 -17.52
N ALA A 79 -2.64 8.49 -17.14
CA ALA A 79 -1.73 9.53 -17.62
C ALA A 79 -0.92 9.11 -18.86
N LYS A 80 -1.63 8.89 -19.98
CA LYS A 80 -1.01 8.66 -21.30
C LYS A 80 -0.49 9.97 -21.88
N LYS A 81 0.75 10.36 -21.56
CA LYS A 81 1.52 11.31 -22.37
C LYS A 81 2.55 10.55 -23.21
N LYS A 82 2.41 10.58 -24.54
CA LYS A 82 3.29 9.93 -25.54
C LYS A 82 4.80 10.03 -25.26
N PRO A 83 5.37 11.20 -24.89
CA PRO A 83 6.81 11.32 -24.60
C PRO A 83 7.27 10.50 -23.38
N PHE A 84 6.37 10.20 -22.44
CA PHE A 84 6.70 9.41 -21.24
C PHE A 84 6.92 7.92 -21.56
N VAL A 85 6.16 7.38 -22.52
CA VAL A 85 6.27 5.97 -22.95
C VAL A 85 7.62 5.68 -23.59
N ASP A 86 8.16 6.62 -24.36
CA ASP A 86 9.46 6.44 -25.01
C ASP A 86 10.61 6.52 -24.00
N SER A 87 10.51 7.41 -23.00
CA SER A 87 11.45 7.42 -21.85
C SER A 87 11.42 6.12 -21.07
N LEU A 88 10.25 5.50 -20.89
CA LEU A 88 10.13 4.19 -20.23
C LEU A 88 10.80 3.06 -21.03
N LYS A 89 10.70 3.06 -22.36
CA LYS A 89 11.41 2.07 -23.19
C LYS A 89 12.92 2.21 -23.05
N ILE A 90 13.44 3.44 -23.02
CA ILE A 90 14.87 3.70 -22.79
C ILE A 90 15.28 3.20 -21.40
N LEU A 91 14.48 3.48 -20.38
CA LEU A 91 14.72 3.00 -19.01
C LEU A 91 14.75 1.46 -18.94
N LYS A 92 13.83 0.77 -19.63
CA LYS A 92 13.81 -0.71 -19.73
C LYS A 92 15.14 -1.22 -20.27
N GLN A 93 15.60 -0.66 -21.39
CA GLN A 93 16.85 -1.08 -22.04
C GLN A 93 18.07 -0.84 -21.14
N GLU A 94 18.13 0.30 -20.46
CA GLU A 94 19.19 0.60 -19.48
C GLU A 94 19.19 -0.40 -18.30
N MET A 95 18.02 -0.78 -17.80
CA MET A 95 17.89 -1.76 -16.70
C MET A 95 18.32 -3.17 -17.11
N ILE A 96 18.02 -3.59 -18.34
CA ILE A 96 18.47 -4.87 -18.92
C ILE A 96 19.99 -4.84 -19.08
N LYS A 97 20.53 -3.80 -19.71
CA LYS A 97 21.98 -3.63 -19.94
C LYS A 97 22.78 -3.67 -18.65
N LYS A 98 22.27 -3.04 -17.58
CA LYS A 98 22.89 -3.01 -16.25
C LYS A 98 22.61 -4.26 -15.40
N LYS A 99 21.84 -5.22 -15.91
CA LYS A 99 21.39 -6.44 -15.20
C LYS A 99 20.74 -6.13 -13.85
N CYS A 100 20.01 -5.01 -13.77
CA CYS A 100 19.44 -4.50 -12.53
C CYS A 100 17.90 -4.45 -12.52
N MET A 101 17.23 -5.05 -13.52
CA MET A 101 15.77 -5.03 -13.68
C MET A 101 15.02 -5.37 -12.38
N LYS A 102 15.27 -6.56 -11.80
CA LYS A 102 14.67 -6.98 -10.52
C LYS A 102 14.88 -5.94 -9.41
N ARG A 103 16.10 -5.44 -9.25
CA ARG A 103 16.46 -4.52 -8.16
C ARG A 103 15.72 -3.20 -8.33
N CYS A 104 15.72 -2.64 -9.53
CA CYS A 104 15.05 -1.38 -9.82
C CYS A 104 13.53 -1.51 -9.69
N VAL A 105 12.93 -2.61 -10.18
CA VAL A 105 11.48 -2.85 -10.02
C VAL A 105 11.11 -3.06 -8.54
N ASN A 106 11.89 -3.82 -7.78
CA ASN A 106 11.64 -4.02 -6.34
C ASN A 106 11.74 -2.71 -5.55
N LEU A 107 12.78 -1.91 -5.80
CA LEU A 107 12.94 -0.59 -5.20
C LEU A 107 11.77 0.33 -5.57
N PHE A 108 11.38 0.31 -6.84
CA PHE A 108 10.24 1.08 -7.33
C PHE A 108 8.94 0.67 -6.62
N VAL A 109 8.62 -0.62 -6.56
CA VAL A 109 7.41 -1.13 -5.88
C VAL A 109 7.44 -0.76 -4.40
N HIS A 110 8.59 -0.89 -3.74
CA HIS A 110 8.74 -0.51 -2.33
C HIS A 110 8.54 1.00 -2.12
N ALA A 111 9.18 1.84 -2.95
CA ALA A 111 9.03 3.29 -2.88
C ALA A 111 7.60 3.73 -3.18
N TYR A 112 6.96 3.16 -4.20
CA TYR A 112 5.58 3.43 -4.56
C TYR A 112 4.61 3.03 -3.43
N ARG A 113 4.83 1.88 -2.79
CA ARG A 113 4.05 1.46 -1.62
C ARG A 113 4.24 2.45 -0.48
N LYS A 114 5.49 2.83 -0.16
CA LYS A 114 5.76 3.86 0.86
C LYS A 114 5.10 5.19 0.51
N LEU A 115 5.12 5.62 -0.75
CA LEU A 115 4.50 6.88 -1.18
C LEU A 115 2.96 6.85 -1.10
N ASN A 116 2.35 5.67 -1.21
CA ASN A 116 0.90 5.49 -1.04
C ASN A 116 0.51 5.14 0.42
N GLU A 117 1.45 4.64 1.21
CA GLU A 117 1.35 4.49 2.67
C GLU A 117 1.63 5.82 3.39
N LEU A 118 2.31 6.77 2.74
CA LEU A 118 2.33 8.15 3.20
C LEU A 118 0.89 8.60 3.27
N PRO A 119 0.46 9.21 4.39
CA PRO A 119 -0.90 9.70 4.53
C PRO A 119 -1.15 10.64 3.36
N THR A 120 -2.00 10.20 2.44
CA THR A 120 -2.55 11.07 1.41
C THR A 120 -3.10 12.27 2.15
N MET A 121 -2.80 13.48 1.67
CA MET A 121 -3.36 14.72 2.21
C MET A 121 -4.88 14.83 1.97
N ASN A 122 -5.58 13.69 1.86
CA ASN A 122 -6.99 13.52 2.15
C ASN A 122 -7.07 12.93 3.55
N LYS A 123 -6.86 13.80 4.53
CA LYS A 123 -7.13 13.54 5.93
C LYS A 123 -8.59 13.07 6.00
N ILE A 124 -8.81 11.76 6.15
CA ILE A 124 -10.02 11.28 6.81
C ILE A 124 -10.02 12.06 8.10
N ILE A 125 -10.98 12.97 8.28
CA ILE A 125 -11.23 13.56 9.58
C ILE A 125 -11.52 12.36 10.48
N GLN A 126 -10.54 11.92 11.25
CA GLN A 126 -10.72 10.84 12.20
C GLN A 126 -11.71 11.38 13.23
N GLN A 127 -12.95 10.92 13.12
CA GLN A 127 -13.96 11.13 14.15
C GLN A 127 -13.78 10.02 15.18
N GLU A 128 -13.22 10.38 16.33
CA GLU A 128 -13.12 9.49 17.48
C GLU A 128 -14.28 9.76 18.44
N GLN A 129 -14.97 8.70 18.87
CA GLN A 129 -16.04 8.79 19.87
C GLN A 129 -15.50 8.43 21.25
N VAL A 130 -15.66 9.32 22.21
CA VAL A 130 -15.25 9.14 23.60
C VAL A 130 -16.49 9.15 24.49
N VAL A 131 -16.65 8.10 25.28
CA VAL A 131 -17.74 7.96 26.27
C VAL A 131 -17.12 8.04 27.65
N ILE A 132 -17.62 8.96 28.48
CA ILE A 132 -17.16 9.15 29.86
C ILE A 132 -18.24 8.59 30.80
N LEU A 133 -17.85 7.61 31.63
CA LEU A 133 -18.71 6.92 32.58
C LEU A 133 -18.28 7.24 34.02
N GLY A 134 -19.24 7.26 34.95
CA GLY A 134 -19.00 7.48 36.38
C GLY A 134 -20.26 7.89 37.13
N ASP A 135 -20.21 7.90 38.46
CA ASP A 135 -21.36 8.16 39.33
C ASP A 135 -21.97 9.56 39.12
N ALA A 136 -23.20 9.76 39.58
CA ALA A 136 -23.88 11.04 39.51
C ALA A 136 -23.12 12.11 40.34
N GLY A 137 -22.97 13.31 39.79
CA GLY A 137 -22.34 14.44 40.49
C GLY A 137 -20.81 14.45 40.54
N VAL A 138 -20.12 13.49 39.91
CA VAL A 138 -18.62 13.45 39.88
C VAL A 138 -17.99 14.46 38.92
N GLY A 139 -18.79 15.27 38.21
CA GLY A 139 -18.30 16.35 37.34
C GLY A 139 -17.95 15.94 35.91
N LYS A 140 -18.50 14.83 35.39
CA LYS A 140 -18.30 14.36 34.00
C LYS A 140 -18.66 15.45 32.98
N SER A 141 -19.83 16.07 33.14
CA SER A 141 -20.27 17.16 32.27
C SER A 141 -19.43 18.43 32.41
N SER A 142 -18.91 18.72 33.61
CA SER A 142 -18.00 19.86 33.83
C SER A 142 -16.67 19.70 33.11
N ILE A 143 -16.08 18.50 33.12
CA ILE A 143 -14.81 18.24 32.42
C ILE A 143 -14.98 18.27 30.90
N ILE A 144 -16.10 17.75 30.36
CA ILE A 144 -16.38 17.84 28.92
C ILE A 144 -16.64 19.30 28.52
N ASN A 145 -17.43 20.07 29.28
CA ASN A 145 -17.68 21.48 28.94
C ASN A 145 -16.41 22.33 29.00
N LEU A 146 -15.55 22.11 29.99
CA LEU A 146 -14.26 22.78 30.06
C LEU A 146 -13.39 22.41 28.85
N PHE A 147 -13.34 21.13 28.48
CA PHE A 147 -12.60 20.69 27.31
C PHE A 147 -13.19 21.27 26.02
N VAL A 148 -14.50 21.26 25.82
CA VAL A 148 -15.14 21.66 24.56
C VAL A 148 -15.20 23.18 24.41
N ARG A 149 -15.67 23.89 25.44
CA ARG A 149 -16.02 25.32 25.41
C ARG A 149 -14.96 26.21 26.05
N GLY A 150 -14.01 25.66 26.81
CA GLY A 150 -12.98 26.43 27.51
C GLY A 150 -13.49 27.21 28.72
N VAL A 151 -14.72 26.94 29.18
CA VAL A 151 -15.36 27.65 30.31
C VAL A 151 -15.81 26.62 31.34
N PHE A 152 -15.49 26.88 32.61
CA PHE A 152 -15.99 26.11 33.74
C PHE A 152 -17.33 26.71 34.20
N GLN A 153 -18.42 25.95 34.07
CA GLN A 153 -19.73 26.37 34.57
C GLN A 153 -19.85 26.04 36.06
N SER A 154 -20.12 27.07 36.88
CA SER A 154 -20.29 26.92 38.33
C SER A 154 -21.67 26.38 38.74
N CYS A 155 -22.65 26.43 37.83
CA CYS A 155 -24.00 25.94 38.06
C CYS A 155 -24.37 24.98 36.94
N PHE A 156 -24.71 23.73 37.30
CA PHE A 156 -25.11 22.68 36.36
C PHE A 156 -26.63 22.53 36.38
N ASP A 157 -27.26 22.50 35.20
CA ASP A 157 -28.69 22.20 35.03
C ASP A 157 -28.84 20.75 34.56
N PRO A 158 -29.34 19.83 35.40
CA PRO A 158 -29.40 18.40 35.10
C PRO A 158 -30.58 18.07 34.20
N MET A 159 -30.47 18.32 32.90
CA MET A 159 -31.21 17.56 31.90
C MET A 159 -30.60 17.77 30.51
N ILE A 160 -30.44 16.66 29.80
CA ILE A 160 -30.09 16.47 28.37
C ILE A 160 -28.78 15.70 28.23
N ILE A 161 -28.89 14.52 27.63
CA ILE A 161 -27.76 13.78 27.07
C ILE A 161 -27.16 14.68 25.99
N GLU A 162 -26.01 15.29 26.27
CA GLU A 162 -25.34 16.20 25.34
C GLU A 162 -24.24 15.45 24.58
N SER A 163 -24.30 15.54 23.25
CA SER A 163 -23.21 15.13 22.36
C SER A 163 -22.40 16.37 21.98
N TYR A 164 -21.09 16.32 22.20
CA TYR A 164 -20.18 17.41 21.92
C TYR A 164 -19.22 17.02 20.79
N LEU A 165 -18.90 17.96 19.90
CA LEU A 165 -17.87 17.78 18.89
C LEU A 165 -16.79 18.84 19.08
N LYS A 166 -15.53 18.44 19.15
CA LYS A 166 -14.40 19.37 19.19
C LYS A 166 -13.33 19.01 18.17
N HIS A 167 -12.94 19.99 17.38
CA HIS A 167 -11.75 19.93 16.53
C HIS A 167 -10.49 20.01 17.39
N VAL A 168 -9.59 19.04 17.24
CA VAL A 168 -8.33 18.97 17.99
C VAL A 168 -7.15 18.78 17.03
N CYS A 169 -5.99 19.29 17.44
CA CYS A 169 -4.71 19.02 16.79
C CYS A 169 -3.81 18.28 17.78
N VAL A 170 -3.47 17.03 17.48
CA VAL A 170 -2.59 16.16 18.29
C VAL A 170 -1.41 15.76 17.42
N ASP A 171 -0.18 16.08 17.86
CA ASP A 171 1.07 15.77 17.16
C ASP A 171 1.10 16.21 15.68
N GLY A 172 0.46 17.34 15.37
CA GLY A 172 0.34 17.87 14.00
C GLY A 172 -0.78 17.25 13.16
N ASN A 173 -1.48 16.24 13.68
CA ASN A 173 -2.67 15.65 13.07
C ASN A 173 -3.93 16.35 13.60
N VAL A 174 -4.84 16.68 12.70
CA VAL A 174 -6.11 17.38 13.00
C VAL A 174 -7.22 16.34 12.87
N GLY A 175 -8.09 16.25 13.87
CA GLY A 175 -9.23 15.34 13.90
C GLY A 175 -10.36 15.89 14.75
N ASP A 176 -11.47 15.15 14.79
CA ASP A 176 -12.67 15.53 15.50
C ASP A 176 -12.90 14.54 16.64
N ILE A 177 -13.05 15.05 17.86
CA ILE A 177 -13.42 14.21 19.01
C ILE A 177 -14.89 14.47 19.32
N GLY A 178 -15.71 13.42 19.19
CA GLY A 178 -17.10 13.38 19.63
C GLY A 178 -17.19 12.84 21.05
N GLY A 179 -17.72 13.61 22.00
CA GLY A 179 -17.93 13.19 23.39
C GLY A 179 -19.42 13.03 23.70
N CYS A 180 -19.79 11.97 24.42
CA CYS A 180 -21.14 11.82 25.00
C CYS A 180 -21.03 11.55 26.51
N CYS A 181 -21.75 12.33 27.30
CA CYS A 181 -21.94 12.10 28.73
C CYS A 181 -23.33 11.50 28.98
N MET A 182 -23.38 10.49 29.84
CA MET A 182 -24.61 10.05 30.50
C MET A 182 -24.42 10.34 32.00
N ASP A 183 -25.16 11.33 32.52
CA ASP A 183 -25.19 11.67 33.94
C ASP A 183 -26.25 10.87 34.70
#